data_AF-A0A368G335-F1
#
_entry.id   AF-A0A368G335-F1
#
_cell.length_a   1.000
_cell.length_b   1.000
_cell.length_c   1.000
_cell.angle_alpha   90.00
_cell.angle_beta   90.00
_cell.angle_gamma   90.00
#
_symmetry.space_group_name_H-M   'P 1'
#
loop_
_entity.id
_entity.type
_entity.pdbx_description
1 polymer ?
#
loop_
_entity_poly.entity_id
_entity_poly.type
_entity_poly.pdbx_seq_one_letter_code
_entity_poly.pdbx_strand_id
1 'polypeptide(L)'
;MLTQMYTELRADHIKLLFAGTHARVRDFLEISRFFAHVPHGHFFPTLQEALTAVRIMNFPFHTSVSLNGCRDVVALSSAPSHQDLICRLSPEPV
;
A
#
# COMPACT_ATOMS: atom_id res chain seq x y z
N MET A 1 -10.17 21.50 11.31
CA MET A 1 -8.84 21.68 10.69
C MET A 1 -8.27 20.36 10.18
N LEU A 2 -8.03 19.33 11.02
CA LEU A 2 -7.45 18.05 10.58
C LEU A 2 -8.33 17.29 9.56
N THR A 3 -9.65 17.26 9.77
CA THR A 3 -10.61 16.64 8.83
C THR A 3 -10.56 17.30 7.46
N GLN A 4 -10.44 18.64 7.43
CA GLN A 4 -10.39 19.41 6.20
C GLN A 4 -9.10 19.14 5.41
N MET A 5 -7.94 19.14 6.09
CA MET A 5 -6.68 18.73 5.47
C MET A 5 -6.74 17.28 4.96
N TYR A 6 -7.34 16.37 5.71
CA TYR A 6 -7.51 14.99 5.24
C TYR A 6 -8.36 14.91 3.98
N THR A 7 -9.46 15.68 3.89
CA THR A 7 -10.32 15.69 2.70
C THR A 7 -9.64 16.32 1.49
N GLU A 8 -8.86 17.38 1.68
CA GLU A 8 -8.08 18.03 0.61
C GLU A 8 -7.03 17.06 0.05
N LEU A 9 -6.23 16.44 0.93
CA LEU A 9 -5.21 15.47 0.50
C LEU A 9 -5.82 14.22 -0.14
N ARG A 10 -7.00 13.79 0.32
CA ARG A 10 -7.75 12.70 -0.30
C ARG A 10 -8.24 13.06 -1.70
N ALA A 11 -8.63 14.31 -1.95
CA ALA A 11 -9.03 14.78 -3.28
C ALA A 11 -7.85 14.71 -4.27
N ASP A 12 -6.63 14.97 -3.78
CA ASP A 12 -5.38 14.83 -4.56
C ASP A 12 -4.88 13.38 -4.66
N HIS A 13 -5.70 12.39 -4.31
CA HIS A 13 -5.36 10.96 -4.27
C HIS A 13 -4.18 10.59 -3.33
N ILE A 14 -3.87 11.45 -2.36
CA ILE A 14 -2.84 11.20 -1.35
C ILE A 14 -3.45 10.43 -0.18
N LYS A 15 -2.98 9.20 0.06
CA LYS A 15 -3.42 8.37 1.19
C LYS A 15 -2.62 8.71 2.45
N LEU A 16 -3.33 9.11 3.50
CA LEU A 16 -2.76 9.34 4.83
C LEU A 16 -2.93 8.11 5.72
N LEU A 17 -1.84 7.72 6.38
CA LEU A 17 -1.81 6.69 7.41
C LEU A 17 -1.27 7.31 8.70
N PHE A 18 -1.80 6.87 9.84
CA PHE A 18 -1.47 7.38 11.16
C PHE A 18 -0.72 6.30 11.93
N ALA A 19 0.49 6.60 12.38
CA ALA A 19 1.31 5.68 13.16
C ALA A 19 1.52 6.22 14.58
N GLY A 20 1.49 5.34 15.58
CA GLY A 20 1.85 5.68 16.96
C GLY A 20 0.93 6.72 17.60
N THR A 21 -0.34 6.77 17.20
CA THR A 21 -1.28 7.74 17.76
C THR A 21 -1.58 7.39 19.22
N HIS A 22 -1.22 8.29 20.13
CA HIS A 22 -1.46 8.11 21.56
C HIS A 22 -2.96 7.98 21.87
N ALA A 23 -3.33 7.16 22.87
CA ALA A 23 -4.73 6.89 23.22
C ALA A 23 -5.56 8.16 23.43
N ARG A 24 -5.05 9.13 24.21
CA ARG A 24 -5.69 10.45 24.39
C ARG A 24 -6.01 11.19 23.10
N VAL A 25 -5.15 11.07 22.08
CA VAL A 25 -5.39 11.70 20.77
C VAL A 25 -6.47 10.93 20.03
N ARG A 26 -6.51 9.59 20.12
CA ARG A 26 -7.60 8.80 19.55
C ARG A 26 -8.95 9.13 20.18
N ASP A 27 -9.01 9.31 21.50
CA ASP A 27 -10.23 9.70 22.19
C ASP A 27 -10.72 11.07 21.69
N PHE A 28 -9.79 12.02 21.49
CA PHE A 28 -10.12 13.33 20.91
C PHE A 28 -10.60 13.23 19.45
N LEU A 29 -10.01 12.35 18.65
CA LEU A 29 -10.45 12.07 17.28
C LEU A 29 -11.86 11.43 17.25
N GLU A 30 -12.19 10.63 18.25
CA GLU A 30 -13.52 10.04 18.41
C GLU A 30 -14.57 11.11 18.73
N ILE A 31 -14.29 11.97 19.71
CA ILE A 31 -15.16 13.09 20.10
C ILE A 31 -15.40 14.03 18.92
N SER A 32 -14.37 14.28 18.11
CA SER A 32 -14.46 15.14 16.92
C SER A 32 -15.06 14.46 15.69
N ARG A 33 -15.55 13.21 15.81
CA ARG A 33 -16.15 12.41 14.73
C ARG A 33 -15.22 12.23 13.52
N PHE A 34 -13.92 12.22 13.75
CA PHE A 34 -12.92 12.06 12.70
C PHE A 34 -13.01 10.69 12.01
N PHE A 35 -13.32 9.64 12.77
CA PHE A 35 -13.46 8.28 12.25
C PHE A 35 -14.66 8.07 11.31
N ALA A 36 -15.60 9.01 11.23
CA ALA A 36 -16.64 8.98 10.20
C ALA A 36 -16.08 9.26 8.79
N HIS A 37 -14.93 9.93 8.71
CA HIS A 37 -14.31 10.36 7.45
C HIS A 37 -13.07 9.52 7.11
N VAL A 38 -12.38 9.00 8.13
CA VAL A 38 -11.15 8.21 8.00
C VAL A 38 -11.39 6.77 8.46
N PRO A 39 -11.10 5.76 7.63
CA PRO A 39 -11.25 4.37 8.02
C PRO A 39 -10.27 3.99 9.14
N HIS A 40 -10.76 3.21 10.12
CA HIS A 40 -9.95 2.74 11.25
C HIS A 40 -8.72 1.93 10.83
N GLY A 41 -8.76 1.27 9.67
CA GLY A 41 -7.64 0.50 9.11
C GLY A 41 -6.43 1.34 8.68
N HIS A 42 -6.49 2.67 8.76
CA HIS A 42 -5.36 3.56 8.49
C HIS A 42 -4.56 3.92 9.76
N PHE A 43 -4.95 3.41 10.93
CA PHE A 43 -4.26 3.65 12.19
C PHE A 43 -3.44 2.43 12.59
N PHE A 44 -2.14 2.66 12.81
CA PHE A 44 -1.18 1.62 13.18
C PHE A 44 -0.49 1.98 14.50
N PRO A 45 -0.21 0.99 15.35
CA PRO A 45 0.47 1.21 16.62
C PRO A 45 1.93 1.66 16.43
N THR A 46 2.58 1.24 15.34
CA THR A 46 3.99 1.57 15.05
C THR A 46 4.18 2.12 13.63
N LEU A 47 5.26 2.90 13.45
CA LEU A 47 5.65 3.42 12.14
C LEU A 47 6.01 2.28 11.17
N GLN A 48 6.65 1.22 11.68
CA GLN A 48 7.07 0.08 10.88
C GLN A 48 5.89 -0.68 10.27
N GLU A 49 4.80 -0.83 11.03
CA GLU A 49 3.56 -1.44 10.53
C GLU A 49 2.90 -0.57 9.47
N ALA A 50 2.81 0.75 9.70
CA ALA A 50 2.28 1.67 8.71
C ALA A 50 3.07 1.59 7.39
N LEU A 51 4.41 1.60 7.45
CA LEU A 51 5.27 1.47 6.27
C LEU A 51 5.08 0.12 5.55
N THR A 52 4.89 -0.95 6.32
CA THR A 52 4.63 -2.28 5.75
C THR A 52 3.28 -2.30 5.03
N ALA A 53 2.25 -1.70 5.63
CA ALA A 53 0.94 -1.58 5.04
C ALA A 53 0.93 -0.71 3.76
N VAL A 54 1.70 0.40 3.72
CA VAL A 54 1.90 1.21 2.50
C VAL A 54 2.44 0.36 1.36
N ARG A 55 3.47 -0.45 1.65
CA ARG A 55 4.13 -1.27 0.63
C ARG A 55 3.16 -2.27 0.01
N ILE A 56 2.33 -2.91 0.83
CA ILE A 56 1.30 -3.86 0.38
C ILE A 56 0.18 -3.13 -0.39
N MET A 57 -0.22 -1.93 0.05
CA MET A 57 -1.32 -1.17 -0.55
C MET A 57 -0.97 -0.53 -1.90
N ASN A 58 0.30 -0.15 -2.12
CA ASN A 58 0.72 0.56 -3.33
C ASN A 58 1.47 -0.31 -4.33
N PHE A 59 2.00 -1.47 -3.91
CA PHE A 59 2.74 -2.33 -4.81
C PHE A 59 2.26 -3.78 -4.72
N PRO A 60 2.08 -4.47 -5.86
CA PRO A 60 1.76 -5.90 -5.90
C PRO A 60 3.01 -6.75 -5.60
N PHE A 61 3.69 -6.46 -4.49
CA PHE A 61 4.88 -7.21 -4.09
C PHE A 61 4.48 -8.29 -3.08
N HIS A 62 4.75 -9.55 -3.43
CA HIS A 62 4.59 -10.67 -2.52
C HIS A 62 5.83 -10.71 -1.63
N THR A 63 5.74 -10.21 -0.40
CA THR A 63 6.85 -10.31 0.56
C THR A 63 6.84 -11.71 1.18
N SER A 64 7.68 -12.62 0.69
CA SER A 64 7.95 -13.90 1.37
C SER A 64 9.00 -13.69 2.48
N VAL A 65 8.82 -14.38 3.59
CA VAL A 65 9.81 -14.41 4.67
C VAL A 65 10.65 -15.66 4.48
N SER A 66 11.94 -15.50 4.18
CA SER A 66 12.87 -16.63 4.10
C SER A 66 13.27 -17.07 5.52
N LEU A 67 13.42 -18.39 5.72
CA LEU A 67 13.68 -19.02 7.03
C LEU A 67 14.97 -18.54 7.74
N ASN A 68 15.82 -17.78 7.05
CA ASN A 68 17.07 -17.22 7.59
C ASN A 68 16.97 -15.73 7.98
N GLY A 69 15.76 -15.16 8.05
CA GLY A 69 15.57 -13.76 8.44
C GLY A 69 15.91 -12.74 7.35
N CYS A 70 16.36 -13.18 6.18
CA CYS A 70 16.47 -12.35 4.99
C CYS A 70 15.07 -12.16 4.38
N ARG A 71 14.66 -10.90 4.23
CA ARG A 71 13.42 -10.53 3.52
C ARG A 71 13.74 -10.43 2.03
N ASP A 72 13.42 -11.46 1.28
CA ASP A 72 13.52 -11.41 -0.18
C ASP A 72 12.29 -10.67 -0.73
N VAL A 73 12.54 -9.54 -1.40
CA VAL A 73 11.49 -8.77 -2.06
C VAL A 73 11.26 -9.38 -3.44
N VAL A 74 10.19 -10.15 -3.60
CA VAL A 74 9.78 -10.66 -4.91
C VAL A 74 8.90 -9.61 -5.58
N ALA A 75 9.46 -8.91 -6.56
CA ALA A 75 8.70 -8.01 -7.41
C ALA A 75 7.91 -8.82 -8.45
N LEU A 76 6.60 -9.00 -8.23
CA LEU A 76 5.73 -9.58 -9.24
C LEU A 76 5.41 -8.47 -10.27
N SER A 77 6.13 -8.50 -11.38
CA SER A 77 5.77 -7.69 -12.54
C SER A 77 4.45 -8.20 -13.11
N SER A 78 3.42 -7.35 -13.12
CA SER A 78 2.19 -7.60 -13.87
C SER A 78 2.29 -7.13 -15.33
N ALA A 79 3.48 -6.72 -15.78
CA ALA A 79 3.69 -6.44 -17.20
C ALA A 79 3.43 -7.75 -17.98
N PRO A 80 2.54 -7.76 -18.98
CA PRO A 80 2.42 -8.90 -19.87
C PRO A 80 3.81 -9.13 -20.46
N SER A 81 4.42 -10.26 -20.10
CA SER A 81 5.66 -10.71 -20.72
C SER A 81 5.43 -10.68 -22.23
N HIS A 82 6.31 -10.02 -22.98
CA HIS A 82 6.33 -9.99 -24.45
C HIS A 82 6.61 -11.41 -25.03
N GLN A 83 5.81 -12.41 -24.67
CA GLN A 83 5.87 -13.77 -25.22
C GLN A 83 5.31 -13.83 -26.66
N ASP A 84 4.64 -12.77 -27.13
CA ASP A 84 4.07 -12.71 -28.49
C ASP A 84 5.09 -12.43 -29.60
N LEU A 85 6.39 -12.25 -29.29
CA LEU A 85 7.42 -12.00 -30.31
C LEU A 85 8.07 -13.26 -30.91
N ILE A 86 7.72 -14.47 -30.44
CA ILE A 86 8.37 -15.73 -30.89
C ILE A 86 7.47 -16.58 -31.81
N CYS A 87 6.26 -16.13 -32.19
CA CYS A 87 5.39 -16.88 -33.11
C CYS A 87 5.31 -16.35 -34.55
N ARG A 88 6.15 -15.39 -34.97
CA ARG A 88 6.03 -14.76 -36.31
C ARG A 88 7.15 -14.97 -37.31
N LEU A 89 8.13 -15.84 -37.05
CA LEU A 89 9.19 -16.13 -38.04
C LEU A 89 9.59 -17.62 -38.03
N SER A 90 8.81 -18.45 -38.72
CA SER A 90 9.32 -19.67 -39.34
C SER A 90 8.74 -19.74 -40.76
N PRO A 91 9.52 -19.42 -41.82
CA PRO A 91 9.11 -19.75 -43.16
C PRO A 91 9.24 -21.27 -43.34
N GLU A 92 8.14 -21.94 -43.73
CA GLU A 92 8.21 -23.33 -44.18
C GLU A 92 9.13 -23.44 -45.41
N PRO A 93 10.06 -24.41 -45.45
CA PRO A 93 10.70 -24.79 -46.70
C PRO A 93 9.76 -25.73 -47.49
N VAL A 94 9.38 -25.30 -48.70
CA VAL A 94 8.87 -26.18 -49.78
C VAL A 94 10.03 -26.52 -50.71
#